data_AF-A0A151M1L3-F1
#
_entry.id   AF-A0A151M1L3-F1
#
_cell.length_a   1.000
_cell.length_b   1.000
_cell.length_c   1.000
_cell.angle_alpha   90.00
_cell.angle_beta   90.00
_cell.angle_gamma   90.00
#
_symmetry.space_group_name_H-M   'P 1'
#
loop_
_entity.id
_entity.type
_entity.pdbx_description
1 polymer ?
#
loop_
_entity_poly.entity_id
_entity_poly.type
_entity_poly.pdbx_seq_one_letter_code
_entity_poly.pdbx_strand_id
1 'polypeptide(L)'
;MWTVATIYPVTSHQLKDSRTGASSQWVELRALMLVVDYETKWQSLAVWIYTDSWAVANGLAVWSGTWKALNWKITGKDLWGQDLWKQLAVKYEAIEIHVGQVDAYQPINTGNPEHEWNNHVDALTQPVLECRTDALAD
;
A
#
# COMPACT_ATOMS: atom_id res chain seq x y z
N MET A 1 -16.25 -3.84 3.50
CA MET A 1 -15.48 -4.05 2.26
C MET A 1 -14.20 -3.23 2.38
N TRP A 2 -13.05 -3.78 2.01
CA TRP A 2 -11.79 -3.03 2.05
C TRP A 2 -11.43 -2.56 0.65
N THR A 3 -10.92 -1.34 0.55
CA THR A 3 -10.50 -0.71 -0.70
C THR A 3 -9.04 -0.32 -0.58
N VAL A 4 -8.30 -0.53 -1.65
CA VAL A 4 -6.93 -0.05 -1.79
C VAL A 4 -6.87 0.93 -2.96
N ALA A 5 -6.08 1.99 -2.79
CA ALA A 5 -5.75 2.91 -3.87
C ALA A 5 -4.26 3.24 -3.81
N THR A 6 -3.66 3.47 -4.97
CA THR A 6 -2.34 4.10 -5.10
C THR A 6 -2.42 5.20 -6.15
N ILE A 7 -1.55 6.19 -6.03
CA ILE A 7 -1.48 7.31 -6.96
C ILE A 7 -0.04 7.52 -7.43
N TYR A 8 0.12 7.81 -8.71
CA TYR A 8 1.38 8.30 -9.29
C TYR A 8 1.31 9.83 -9.31
N PRO A 9 2.04 10.55 -8.43
CA PRO A 9 1.90 12.00 -8.27
C PRO A 9 2.07 12.81 -9.56
N VAL A 10 3.02 12.41 -10.41
CA VAL A 10 3.38 13.14 -11.64
C VAL A 10 2.32 12.98 -12.73
N THR A 11 1.75 11.79 -12.87
CA THR A 11 0.79 11.47 -13.95
C THR A 11 -0.66 11.52 -13.49
N SER A 12 -0.90 11.66 -12.18
CA SER A 12 -2.20 11.49 -11.54
C SER A 12 -2.87 10.15 -11.86
N HIS A 13 -2.11 9.16 -12.33
CA HIS A 13 -2.62 7.82 -12.58
C HIS A 13 -2.95 7.13 -11.26
N GLN A 14 -4.11 6.50 -11.17
CA GLN A 14 -4.56 5.79 -9.97
C GLN A 14 -4.75 4.30 -10.26
N LEU A 15 -4.30 3.47 -9.33
CA LEU A 15 -4.61 2.03 -9.31
C LEU A 15 -5.51 1.75 -8.12
N LYS A 16 -6.51 0.87 -8.28
CA LYS A 16 -7.47 0.54 -7.24
C LYS A 16 -7.82 -0.95 -7.27
N ASP A 17 -8.12 -1.50 -6.10
CA ASP A 17 -8.67 -2.83 -5.93
C ASP A 17 -9.56 -2.87 -4.66
N SER A 18 -10.42 -3.87 -4.54
CA SER A 18 -11.27 -4.03 -3.36
C SER A 18 -11.58 -5.49 -3.06
N ARG A 19 -11.77 -5.82 -1.78
CA ARG A 19 -12.08 -7.18 -1.35
C ARG A 19 -12.95 -7.23 -0.10
N THR A 20 -14.00 -8.06 -0.15
CA THR A 20 -14.82 -8.40 1.03
C THR A 20 -14.11 -9.42 1.90
N GLY A 21 -14.18 -9.27 3.22
CA GLY A 21 -13.52 -10.17 4.18
C GLY A 21 -11.99 -10.01 4.25
N ALA A 22 -11.43 -8.95 3.67
CA ALA A 22 -10.01 -8.61 3.78
C ALA A 22 -9.68 -7.94 5.13
N SER A 23 -8.44 -7.46 5.27
CA SER A 23 -7.91 -6.78 6.46
C SER A 23 -7.07 -5.56 6.04
N SER A 24 -6.69 -4.71 7.01
CA SER A 24 -5.76 -3.60 6.77
C SER A 24 -4.43 -4.08 6.20
N GLN A 25 -3.88 -5.17 6.75
CA GLN A 25 -2.66 -5.82 6.23
C GLN A 25 -2.76 -6.20 4.75
N TRP A 26 -3.95 -6.65 4.32
CA TRP A 26 -4.17 -6.96 2.91
C TRP A 26 -4.15 -5.70 2.06
N VAL A 27 -4.76 -4.60 2.51
CA VAL A 27 -4.76 -3.31 1.79
C VAL A 27 -3.33 -2.82 1.56
N GLU A 28 -2.53 -2.78 2.63
CA GLU A 28 -1.14 -2.32 2.59
C GLU A 28 -0.29 -3.09 1.57
N LEU A 29 -0.31 -4.43 1.65
CA LEU A 29 0.50 -5.25 0.74
C LEU A 29 -0.08 -5.31 -0.67
N ARG A 30 -1.41 -5.18 -0.81
CA ARG A 30 -2.05 -5.13 -2.13
C ARG A 30 -1.70 -3.83 -2.85
N ALA A 31 -1.56 -2.71 -2.14
CA ALA A 31 -1.12 -1.44 -2.72
C ALA A 31 0.23 -1.60 -3.42
N LEU A 32 1.19 -2.20 -2.71
CA LEU A 32 2.52 -2.52 -3.26
C LEU A 32 2.42 -3.40 -4.49
N MET A 33 1.60 -4.46 -4.42
CA MET A 33 1.43 -5.40 -5.52
C MET A 33 0.91 -4.72 -6.78
N LEU A 34 -0.07 -3.82 -6.65
CA LEU A 34 -0.61 -3.06 -7.79
C LEU A 34 0.47 -2.20 -8.46
N VAL A 35 1.27 -1.49 -7.67
CA VAL A 35 2.34 -0.63 -8.18
C VAL A 35 3.42 -1.48 -8.87
N VAL A 36 3.92 -2.52 -8.20
CA VAL A 36 4.97 -3.38 -8.74
C VAL A 36 4.49 -4.10 -10.01
N ASP A 37 3.26 -4.59 -10.05
CA ASP A 37 2.68 -5.22 -11.25
C ASP A 37 2.59 -4.25 -12.42
N TYR A 38 2.17 -3.01 -12.15
CA TYR A 38 2.11 -1.96 -13.16
C TYR A 38 3.49 -1.64 -13.71
N GLU A 39 4.46 -1.35 -12.85
CA GLU A 39 5.82 -0.99 -13.25
C GLU A 39 6.54 -2.13 -13.97
N THR A 40 6.37 -3.37 -13.51
CA THR A 40 6.92 -4.55 -14.19
C THR A 40 6.31 -4.72 -15.59
N LYS A 41 5.01 -4.49 -15.74
CA LYS A 41 4.34 -4.54 -17.06
C LYS A 41 4.89 -3.49 -18.03
N TRP A 42 5.29 -2.32 -17.52
CA TRP A 42 5.94 -1.26 -18.29
C TRP A 42 7.45 -1.44 -18.42
N GLN A 43 8.00 -2.57 -17.98
CA GLN A 43 9.43 -2.90 -18.06
C GLN A 43 10.33 -1.89 -17.34
N SER A 44 9.82 -1.25 -16.30
CA SER A 44 10.61 -0.36 -15.43
C SER A 44 11.68 -1.17 -14.70
N LEU A 45 12.88 -0.60 -14.60
CA LEU A 45 14.00 -1.22 -13.88
C LEU A 45 13.95 -0.92 -12.37
N ALA A 46 13.28 0.16 -11.98
CA ALA A 46 13.14 0.58 -10.60
C ALA A 46 11.78 1.22 -10.33
N VAL A 47 11.32 1.16 -9.09
CA VAL A 47 10.11 1.84 -8.59
C VAL A 47 10.38 2.51 -7.25
N TRP A 48 9.81 3.71 -7.07
CA TRP A 48 9.82 4.45 -5.82
C TRP A 48 8.44 4.37 -5.18
N ILE A 49 8.39 3.80 -3.98
CA ILE A 49 7.17 3.60 -3.22
C ILE A 49 7.23 4.48 -1.98
N TYR A 50 6.20 5.29 -1.79
CA TYR A 50 5.99 6.08 -0.58
C TYR A 50 4.80 5.49 0.17
N THR A 51 5.00 5.19 1.45
CA THR A 51 3.98 4.59 2.32
C THR A 51 4.06 5.21 3.71
N ASP A 52 2.91 5.42 4.32
CA ASP A 52 2.80 5.83 5.72
C ASP A 52 2.90 4.64 6.70
N SER A 53 2.87 3.41 6.18
CA SER A 53 3.03 2.19 6.96
C SER A 53 4.49 1.89 7.27
N TRP A 54 4.90 2.25 8.48
CA TRP A 54 6.24 1.94 9.02
C TRP A 54 6.62 0.46 8.88
N ALA A 55 5.66 -0.44 9.10
CA ALA A 55 5.88 -1.88 9.02
C ALA A 55 6.14 -2.36 7.58
N VAL A 56 5.45 -1.78 6.60
CA VAL A 56 5.69 -2.05 5.18
C VAL A 56 7.06 -1.51 4.76
N ALA A 57 7.37 -0.27 5.11
CA ALA A 57 8.63 0.37 4.76
C ALA A 57 9.84 -0.43 5.27
N ASN A 58 9.83 -0.81 6.54
CA ASN A 58 10.89 -1.63 7.12
C ASN A 58 10.85 -3.09 6.61
N GLY A 59 9.67 -3.62 6.31
CA GLY A 59 9.50 -4.92 5.67
C GLY A 59 10.22 -4.99 4.32
N LEU A 60 10.04 -3.96 3.49
CA LEU A 60 10.71 -3.79 2.21
C LEU A 60 12.23 -3.63 2.38
N ALA A 61 12.64 -2.62 3.15
CA ALA A 61 14.02 -2.15 3.19
C ALA A 61 14.97 -3.01 4.03
N VAL A 62 14.48 -3.61 5.13
CA VAL A 62 15.36 -4.18 6.17
C VAL A 62 15.05 -5.65 6.44
N TRP A 63 13.77 -6.03 6.51
CA TRP A 63 13.40 -7.33 7.07
C TRP A 63 13.14 -8.42 6.05
N SER A 64 12.76 -8.08 4.80
CA SER A 64 12.38 -9.07 3.77
C SER A 64 13.41 -10.17 3.55
N GLY A 65 14.71 -9.82 3.50
CA GLY A 65 15.80 -10.79 3.38
C GLY A 65 15.86 -11.78 4.56
N THR A 66 15.76 -11.25 5.78
CA THR A 66 15.73 -12.07 7.01
C THR A 66 14.48 -12.94 7.07
N TRP A 67 13.31 -12.39 6.72
CA TRP A 67 12.08 -13.16 6.66
C TRP A 67 12.16 -14.29 5.63
N LYS A 68 12.71 -14.05 4.43
CA LYS A 68 12.94 -15.09 3.42
C LYS A 68 13.84 -16.19 3.97
N ALA A 69 14.94 -15.84 4.65
CA ALA A 69 15.85 -16.81 5.27
C ALA A 69 15.20 -17.63 6.41
N LEU A 70 14.26 -17.06 7.14
CA LEU A 70 13.50 -17.71 8.21
C LEU A 70 12.21 -18.38 7.71
N ASN A 71 12.10 -18.67 6.41
CA ASN A 71 10.92 -19.25 5.77
C ASN A 71 9.61 -18.49 6.10
N TRP A 72 9.72 -17.16 6.09
CA TRP A 72 8.61 -16.23 6.32
C TRP A 72 7.92 -16.40 7.67
N LYS A 73 8.70 -16.72 8.71
CA LYS A 73 8.24 -16.86 10.08
C LYS A 73 8.95 -15.90 11.03
N ILE A 74 8.22 -15.41 12.02
CA ILE A 74 8.77 -14.65 13.17
C ILE A 74 8.48 -15.47 14.42
N THR A 75 9.54 -15.82 15.16
CA THR A 75 9.45 -16.62 16.40
C THR A 75 8.60 -17.90 16.26
N GLY A 76 8.69 -18.55 15.09
CA GLY A 76 7.96 -19.78 14.77
C GLY A 76 6.52 -19.59 14.25
N LYS A 77 5.96 -18.38 14.34
CA LYS A 77 4.64 -18.02 13.80
C LYS A 77 4.77 -17.51 12.38
N ASP A 78 3.74 -17.72 11.56
CA ASP A 78 3.69 -17.18 10.21
C ASP A 78 3.65 -15.65 10.22
N LEU A 79 4.39 -15.05 9.29
CA LEU A 79 4.39 -13.61 9.08
C LEU A 79 2.99 -13.12 8.69
N TRP A 80 2.63 -11.92 9.11
CA TRP A 80 1.39 -11.28 8.68
C TRP A 80 1.38 -11.08 7.16
N GLY A 81 0.27 -11.39 6.50
CA GLY A 81 0.19 -11.32 5.04
C GLY A 81 1.26 -12.16 4.32
N GLN A 82 1.72 -13.26 4.92
CA GLN A 82 2.84 -14.09 4.43
C GLN A 82 2.82 -14.34 2.93
N ASP A 83 1.65 -14.72 2.40
CA ASP A 83 1.49 -15.07 0.98
C ASP A 83 1.70 -13.88 0.05
N LEU A 84 1.34 -12.67 0.48
CA LEU A 84 1.56 -11.44 -0.29
C LEU A 84 3.03 -11.03 -0.23
N TRP A 85 3.68 -11.15 0.94
CA TRP A 85 5.13 -10.93 1.03
C TRP A 85 5.93 -11.90 0.15
N LYS A 86 5.53 -13.18 0.11
CA LYS A 86 6.13 -14.18 -0.79
C LYS A 86 5.95 -13.81 -2.25
N GLN A 87 4.74 -13.39 -2.65
CA GLN A 87 4.46 -12.96 -4.03
C GLN A 87 5.28 -11.72 -4.42
N LEU A 88 5.38 -10.73 -3.51
CA LEU A 88 6.21 -9.55 -3.70
C LEU A 88 7.70 -9.93 -3.84
N ALA A 89 8.19 -10.85 -3.01
CA ALA A 89 9.59 -11.27 -3.04
C ALA A 89 10.01 -11.95 -4.35
N VAL A 90 9.09 -12.62 -5.04
CA VAL A 90 9.34 -13.14 -6.40
C VAL A 90 9.51 -11.99 -7.39
N LYS A 91 8.80 -10.87 -7.20
CA LYS A 91 8.87 -9.71 -8.10
C LYS A 91 10.08 -8.81 -7.82
N TYR A 92 10.58 -8.75 -6.59
CA TYR A 92 11.81 -7.99 -6.26
C TYR A 92 13.04 -8.45 -7.04
N GLU A 93 13.04 -9.68 -7.55
CA GLU A 93 14.12 -10.19 -8.39
C GLU A 93 14.12 -9.55 -9.80
N ALA A 94 13.01 -8.92 -10.21
CA ALA A 94 12.84 -8.33 -11.54
C ALA A 94 12.88 -6.80 -11.56
N ILE A 95 12.66 -6.12 -10.42
CA ILE A 95 12.62 -4.65 -10.33
C ILE A 95 13.26 -4.18 -9.02
N GLU A 96 14.07 -3.12 -9.10
CA GLU A 96 14.64 -2.46 -7.94
C GLU A 96 13.55 -1.65 -7.21
N ILE A 97 13.47 -1.75 -5.88
CA ILE A 97 12.47 -1.01 -5.10
C ILE A 97 13.16 -0.06 -4.14
N HIS A 98 12.88 1.23 -4.30
CA HIS A 98 13.19 2.27 -3.34
C HIS A 98 11.95 2.57 -2.51
N VAL A 99 12.10 2.64 -1.20
CA VAL A 99 10.99 2.93 -0.30
C VAL A 99 11.26 4.17 0.54
N GLY A 100 10.30 5.08 0.56
CA GLY A 100 10.23 6.22 1.48
C GLY A 100 9.09 5.99 2.47
N GLN A 101 9.37 6.20 3.76
CA GLN A 101 8.31 6.25 4.76
C GLN A 101 7.82 7.69 4.90
N VAL A 102 6.52 7.90 4.78
CA VAL A 102 5.84 9.18 5.02
C VAL A 102 5.24 9.17 6.43
N ASP A 103 5.16 10.32 7.09
CA ASP A 103 4.44 10.40 8.36
C ASP A 103 2.93 10.33 8.10
N ALA A 104 2.27 9.34 8.70
CA ALA A 104 0.82 9.14 8.62
C ALA A 104 0.00 10.32 9.19
N TYR A 105 0.61 11.14 10.06
CA TYR A 105 -0.09 12.23 10.73
C TYR A 105 0.76 13.49 10.79
N GLN A 106 0.30 14.54 10.09
CA GLN A 106 0.72 15.91 10.29
C GLN A 106 -0.51 16.84 10.27
N PRO A 107 -0.41 18.05 10.87
CA PRO A 107 -1.44 19.06 10.72
C PRO A 107 -1.69 19.36 9.24
N ILE A 108 -2.95 19.54 8.85
CA ILE A 108 -3.31 19.94 7.48
C ILE A 108 -2.57 21.24 7.14
N ASN A 109 -2.03 21.33 5.92
CA ASN A 109 -1.28 22.49 5.38
C ASN A 109 0.13 22.71 5.95
N THR A 110 0.92 21.66 6.19
CA THR A 110 2.37 21.84 6.44
C THR A 110 3.16 22.27 5.19
N GLY A 111 2.55 22.20 4.00
CA GLY A 111 3.24 22.46 2.73
C GLY A 111 4.22 21.35 2.32
N ASN A 112 4.15 20.18 2.97
CA ASN A 112 4.91 18.99 2.58
C ASN A 112 4.14 18.21 1.48
N PRO A 113 4.65 18.15 0.24
CA PRO A 113 3.96 17.47 -0.86
C PRO A 113 3.71 15.98 -0.59
N GLU A 114 4.60 15.29 0.11
CA GLU A 114 4.44 13.85 0.40
C GLU A 114 3.20 13.59 1.26
N HIS A 115 2.92 14.49 2.21
CA HIS A 115 1.76 14.40 3.08
C HIS A 115 0.46 14.77 2.35
N GLU A 116 0.50 15.75 1.45
CA GLU A 116 -0.65 16.09 0.60
C GLU A 116 -1.06 14.90 -0.28
N TRP A 117 -0.09 14.16 -0.82
CA TRP A 117 -0.36 12.95 -1.58
C TRP A 117 -0.88 11.79 -0.71
N ASN A 118 -0.37 11.62 0.52
CA ASN A 118 -0.90 10.63 1.46
C ASN A 118 -2.38 10.90 1.76
N ASN A 119 -2.71 12.14 2.12
CA ASN A 119 -4.09 12.56 2.40
C ASN A 119 -5.01 12.39 1.19
N HIS A 120 -4.49 12.59 -0.04
CA HIS A 120 -5.25 12.32 -1.25
C HIS A 120 -5.57 10.82 -1.37
N VAL A 121 -4.59 9.94 -1.16
CA VAL A 121 -4.83 8.49 -1.19
C VAL A 121 -5.83 8.06 -0.12
N ASP A 122 -5.73 8.61 1.10
CA ASP A 122 -6.69 8.36 2.18
C ASP A 122 -8.11 8.73 1.77
N ALA A 123 -8.30 9.91 1.16
CA ALA A 123 -9.60 10.35 0.68
C ALA A 123 -10.20 9.43 -0.41
N LEU A 124 -9.36 8.76 -1.22
CA LEU A 124 -9.81 7.82 -2.25
C LEU A 124 -10.29 6.47 -1.69
N THR A 125 -9.91 6.15 -0.45
CA THR A 125 -10.22 4.86 0.19
C THR A 125 -11.27 4.97 1.30
N GLN A 126 -11.62 6.19 1.72
CA GLN A 126 -12.75 6.39 2.63
C GLN A 126 -14.05 5.87 1.98
N PRO A 127 -14.91 5.17 2.73
CA PRO A 127 -16.23 4.83 2.24
C PRO A 127 -16.94 6.13 1.87
N VAL A 128 -17.53 6.18 0.67
CA VAL A 128 -18.51 7.22 0.35
C VAL A 128 -19.56 7.12 1.45
N LEU A 129 -19.66 8.13 2.30
CA LEU A 129 -20.82 8.28 3.16
C LEU A 129 -21.99 8.49 2.22
N GLU A 130 -22.67 7.40 1.83
CA GLU A 130 -23.98 7.51 1.23
C GLU A 130 -24.82 8.30 2.24
N CYS A 131 -25.17 9.52 1.86
CA CYS A 131 -26.15 10.31 2.59
C CYS A 131 -27.41 9.45 2.62
N ARG A 132 -27.73 8.86 3.79
CA ARG A 132 -29.04 8.24 4.01
C ARG A 132 -30.08 9.32 3.82
N THR A 133 -30.71 9.35 2.66
CA THR A 133 -32.00 10.00 2.46
C THR A 133 -33.08 9.05 2.98
N ASP A 134 -33.03 8.73 4.27
CA ASP A 134 -34.17 8.18 4.99
C ASP A 134 -34.78 9.34 5.79
N ALA A 135 -35.50 10.22 5.11
CA ALA A 135 -36.38 11.18 5.77
C ALA A 135 -37.56 11.52 4.86
N LEU A 136 -38.74 11.14 5.36
CA LEU A 136 -40.07 11.65 5.04
C LEU A 136 -40.71 11.11 3.75
N ALA A 137 -41.33 9.93 3.87
CA ALA A 137 -42.64 9.72 3.25
C ALA A 137 -43.66 9.66 4.40
N ASP A 138 -44.59 10.61 4.38
CA ASP A 138 -45.74 10.74 5.27
C ASP A 138 -46.75 9.59 5.13
#